data_AF-A0A1M5HJP0-F1
#
_entry.id   AF-A0A1M5HJP0-F1
#
_cell.length_a   1.000
_cell.length_b   1.000
_cell.length_c   1.000
_cell.angle_alpha   90.00
_cell.angle_beta   90.00
_cell.angle_gamma   90.00
#
_symmetry.space_group_name_H-M   'P 1'
#
loop_
_entity.id
_entity.type
_entity.pdbx_description
1 polymer ?
#
loop_
_entity_poly.entity_id
_entity_poly.type
_entity_poly.pdbx_seq_one_letter_code
_entity_poly.pdbx_strand_id
1 'polypeptide(L)'
;MNEYQQIYQKTLQFIEQEDYESAKSSLRNILSRYPNHQEGNWMMGLLEAATGNPFVALERWNGLSEEKVPQVIQKRASVREKLETYQQFYRSYNEAIDFIQQEDFSKAKDRLEKVVGRQSEDFPLPVSFYQAYLLVLLYLDEHEMFDEIIANLPVYVSRSKEVKPLLKRRSESVQQVVSIKKNRFGGVKLAAGLVLAVAVGAFGGQFIGEDSQPSVSQVDSNNDEVAEETNDNDPDVATSAYLEEVEQKLAEATAVNDSQSEDLDRLQQEKEELEQSLTFHEKLFEVANIPLDHVINQASIQSYNDGRLAFVNGNYQAAASYFEDSYFLNQENYVADDSLYYLIVSNQMLGDMRNNEELFASFLENYPNSPYYDDVLLKQAEFLVDQGEVQQALPILDELLQSFDGEWTAKRASSMKQALMEEQS
;
A
#
# COMPACT_ATOMS: atom_id res chain seq x y z
N MET A 1 -3.12 18.50 -18.53
CA MET A 1 -2.01 18.19 -17.61
C MET A 1 -1.90 16.68 -17.60
N ASN A 2 -0.71 16.10 -17.77
CA ASN A 2 -0.58 14.64 -17.88
C ASN A 2 -1.08 13.99 -16.56
N GLU A 3 -1.92 12.96 -16.61
CA GLU A 3 -2.48 12.24 -15.44
C GLU A 3 -1.37 11.88 -14.44
N TYR A 4 -0.21 11.51 -14.97
CA TYR A 4 1.03 11.27 -14.24
C TYR A 4 1.49 12.46 -13.37
N GLN A 5 1.48 13.68 -13.93
CA GLN A 5 1.94 14.88 -13.21
C GLN A 5 0.98 15.24 -12.07
N GLN A 6 -0.31 14.97 -12.23
CA GLN A 6 -1.30 15.23 -11.18
C GLN A 6 -1.14 14.26 -10.01
N ILE A 7 -0.97 12.96 -10.29
CA ILE A 7 -0.73 11.97 -9.23
C ILE A 7 0.61 12.24 -8.54
N TYR A 8 1.65 12.58 -9.28
CA TYR A 8 2.95 12.96 -8.71
C TYR A 8 2.86 14.16 -7.75
N GLN A 9 2.15 15.22 -8.15
CA GLN A 9 1.90 16.39 -7.29
C GLN A 9 1.10 16.02 -6.04
N LYS A 10 0.08 15.16 -6.18
CA LYS A 10 -0.70 14.66 -5.05
C LYS A 10 0.16 13.86 -4.08
N THR A 11 1.05 13.00 -4.60
CA THR A 11 2.01 12.25 -3.77
C THR A 11 2.95 13.18 -3.02
N LEU A 12 3.45 14.24 -3.65
CA LEU A 12 4.29 15.24 -2.97
C LEU A 12 3.52 15.95 -1.84
N GLN A 13 2.24 16.28 -2.04
CA GLN A 13 1.41 16.87 -0.98
C GLN A 13 1.24 15.92 0.21
N PHE A 14 1.05 14.61 -0.04
CA PHE A 14 1.00 13.62 1.04
C PHE A 14 2.34 13.48 1.77
N ILE A 15 3.46 13.54 1.04
CA ILE A 15 4.80 13.53 1.64
C ILE A 15 5.04 14.76 2.52
N GLU A 16 4.67 15.96 2.06
CA GLU A 16 4.75 17.20 2.84
C GLU A 16 3.92 17.13 4.13
N GLN A 17 2.84 16.36 4.11
CA GLN A 17 1.99 16.12 5.28
C GLN A 17 2.46 14.95 6.15
N GLU A 18 3.54 14.26 5.78
CA GLU A 18 4.01 13.00 6.39
C GLU A 18 2.94 11.88 6.38
N ASP A 19 2.01 11.94 5.44
CA ASP A 19 1.02 10.89 5.17
C ASP A 19 1.57 9.90 4.13
N TYR A 20 2.57 9.12 4.57
CA TYR A 20 3.28 8.21 3.69
C TYR A 20 2.41 7.04 3.19
N GLU A 21 1.36 6.66 3.92
CA GLU A 21 0.43 5.63 3.45
C GLU A 21 -0.38 6.11 2.24
N SER A 22 -0.96 7.31 2.31
CA SER A 22 -1.66 7.92 1.18
C SER A 22 -0.72 8.19 0.00
N ALA A 23 0.52 8.59 0.28
CA ALA A 23 1.57 8.76 -0.73
C ALA A 23 1.89 7.43 -1.45
N LYS A 24 2.10 6.34 -0.70
CA LYS A 24 2.35 5.00 -1.25
C LYS A 24 1.15 4.50 -2.05
N SER A 25 -0.08 4.64 -1.53
CA SER A 25 -1.30 4.24 -2.23
C SER A 25 -1.43 4.93 -3.60
N SER A 26 -1.17 6.24 -3.64
CA SER A 26 -1.20 7.03 -4.88
C SER A 26 -0.18 6.52 -5.92
N LEU A 27 1.03 6.14 -5.47
CA LEU A 27 2.07 5.60 -6.36
C LEU A 27 1.79 4.15 -6.80
N ARG A 28 1.17 3.31 -5.96
CA ARG A 28 0.83 1.92 -6.32
C ARG A 28 -0.05 1.87 -7.57
N ASN A 29 -1.00 2.80 -7.70
CA ASN A 29 -1.86 2.88 -8.88
C ASN A 29 -1.06 3.20 -10.16
N ILE A 30 -0.05 4.08 -10.10
CA ILE A 30 0.83 4.33 -11.25
C ILE A 30 1.66 3.07 -11.56
N LEU A 31 2.27 2.47 -10.53
CA LEU A 31 3.21 1.37 -10.70
C LEU A 31 2.52 0.05 -11.09
N SER A 32 1.23 -0.11 -10.84
CA SER A 32 0.46 -1.25 -11.37
C SER A 32 0.29 -1.15 -12.88
N ARG A 33 0.05 0.06 -13.40
CA ARG A 33 -0.11 0.33 -14.84
C ARG A 33 1.23 0.45 -15.56
N TYR A 34 2.25 0.99 -14.89
CA TYR A 34 3.59 1.22 -15.42
C TYR A 34 4.68 0.72 -14.45
N PRO A 35 4.90 -0.60 -14.36
CA PRO A 35 5.81 -1.19 -13.37
C PRO A 35 7.26 -0.71 -13.46
N ASN A 36 7.72 -0.38 -14.67
CA ASN A 36 9.09 0.08 -14.93
C ASN A 36 9.25 1.61 -14.94
N HIS A 37 8.25 2.35 -14.43
CA HIS A 37 8.31 3.80 -14.39
C HIS A 37 9.43 4.27 -13.44
N GLN A 38 10.43 4.94 -13.99
CA GLN A 38 11.69 5.25 -13.29
C GLN A 38 11.47 6.16 -12.08
N GLU A 39 10.80 7.30 -12.28
CA GLU A 39 10.55 8.31 -11.25
C GLU A 39 9.51 7.83 -10.21
N GLY A 40 8.56 6.98 -10.61
CA GLY A 40 7.59 6.36 -9.71
C GLY A 40 8.27 5.37 -8.76
N ASN A 41 9.13 4.50 -9.29
CA ASN A 41 9.92 3.58 -8.47
C ASN A 41 10.95 4.31 -7.61
N TRP A 42 11.56 5.39 -8.12
CA TRP A 42 12.40 6.28 -7.32
C TRP A 42 11.68 6.81 -6.09
N MET A 43 10.49 7.39 -6.28
CA MET A 43 9.71 7.97 -5.19
C MET A 43 9.18 6.91 -4.22
N MET A 44 8.72 5.77 -4.74
CA MET A 44 8.31 4.64 -3.89
C MET A 44 9.49 4.18 -3.02
N GLY A 45 10.67 4.00 -3.60
CA GLY A 45 11.85 3.62 -2.82
C GLY A 45 12.26 4.67 -1.77
N LEU A 46 12.08 5.97 -2.06
CA LEU A 46 12.31 7.02 -1.05
C LEU A 46 11.34 6.91 0.13
N LEU A 47 10.06 6.67 -0.15
CA LEU A 47 9.05 6.43 0.88
C LEU A 47 9.36 5.18 1.70
N GLU A 48 9.75 4.08 1.04
CA GLU A 48 10.12 2.85 1.74
C GLU A 48 11.33 3.06 2.65
N ALA A 49 12.38 3.73 2.17
CA ALA A 49 13.53 4.08 3.00
C ALA A 49 13.15 5.01 4.17
N ALA A 50 12.27 5.98 3.94
CA ALA A 50 11.79 6.90 4.97
C ALA A 50 10.89 6.22 6.02
N THR A 51 10.25 5.10 5.68
CA THR A 51 9.44 4.30 6.60
C THR A 51 10.17 3.08 7.18
N GLY A 52 11.50 3.00 7.02
CA GLY A 52 12.30 1.93 7.61
C GLY A 52 12.32 0.61 6.85
N ASN A 53 11.99 0.61 5.56
CA ASN A 53 12.03 -0.56 4.67
C ASN A 53 13.17 -0.43 3.62
N PRO A 54 14.44 -0.42 4.03
CA PRO A 54 15.57 -0.14 3.13
C PRO A 54 15.77 -1.20 2.05
N PHE A 55 15.42 -2.47 2.30
CA PHE A 55 15.55 -3.54 1.31
C PHE A 55 14.59 -3.35 0.15
N VAL A 56 13.32 -3.05 0.44
CA VAL A 56 12.31 -2.73 -0.57
C VAL A 56 12.72 -1.46 -1.33
N ALA A 57 13.29 -0.47 -0.65
CA ALA A 57 13.81 0.72 -1.31
C ALA A 57 14.92 0.41 -2.33
N LEU A 58 15.87 -0.46 -1.96
CA LEU A 58 16.95 -0.86 -2.86
C LEU A 58 16.46 -1.68 -4.05
N GLU A 59 15.51 -2.58 -3.84
CA GLU A 59 14.84 -3.33 -4.91
C GLU A 59 14.17 -2.38 -5.90
N ARG A 60 13.42 -1.39 -5.41
CA ARG A 60 12.77 -0.37 -6.24
C ARG A 60 13.75 0.49 -7.02
N TRP A 61 14.94 0.71 -6.49
CA TRP A 61 16.00 1.46 -7.17
C TRP A 61 16.90 0.58 -8.04
N ASN A 62 16.62 -0.72 -8.11
CA ASN A 62 17.30 -1.60 -9.02
C ASN A 62 16.89 -1.28 -10.48
N GLY A 63 17.88 -1.27 -11.39
CA GLY A 63 17.63 -0.93 -12.80
C GLY A 63 17.25 0.54 -13.08
N LEU A 64 17.33 1.43 -12.10
CA LEU A 64 17.14 2.87 -12.33
C LEU A 64 18.38 3.51 -12.97
N SER A 65 18.16 4.32 -14.01
CA SER A 65 19.23 5.02 -14.73
C SER A 65 19.55 6.37 -14.07
N GLU A 66 20.85 6.68 -13.93
CA GLU A 66 21.33 7.97 -13.45
C GLU A 66 20.95 9.13 -14.39
N GLU A 67 20.76 8.86 -15.69
CA GLU A 67 20.28 9.86 -16.65
C GLU A 67 18.88 10.38 -16.28
N LYS A 68 18.02 9.50 -15.79
CA LYS A 68 16.63 9.82 -15.39
C LYS A 68 16.52 10.20 -13.92
N VAL A 69 17.35 9.61 -13.07
CA VAL A 69 17.36 9.83 -11.63
C VAL A 69 18.80 10.08 -11.16
N PRO A 70 19.31 11.32 -11.28
CA PRO A 70 20.73 11.62 -11.03
C PRO A 70 21.22 11.27 -9.63
N GLN A 71 20.33 11.24 -8.64
CA GLN A 71 20.69 10.99 -7.23
C GLN A 71 20.67 9.50 -6.85
N VAL A 72 20.29 8.60 -7.75
CA VAL A 72 20.00 7.21 -7.41
C VAL A 72 21.23 6.42 -6.95
N ILE A 73 22.41 6.70 -7.52
CA ILE A 73 23.66 6.02 -7.13
C ILE A 73 24.04 6.40 -5.70
N GLN A 74 24.12 7.71 -5.42
CA GLN A 74 24.46 8.22 -4.09
C GLN A 74 23.46 7.74 -3.04
N LYS A 75 22.16 7.79 -3.35
CA LYS A 75 21.13 7.38 -2.39
C LYS A 75 21.17 5.88 -2.10
N ARG A 76 21.35 5.03 -3.13
CA ARG A 76 21.56 3.58 -2.95
C ARG A 76 22.75 3.29 -2.04
N ALA A 77 23.89 3.94 -2.27
CA ALA A 77 25.08 3.80 -1.43
C ALA A 77 24.78 4.16 0.04
N SER A 78 24.14 5.32 0.27
CA SER A 78 23.79 5.75 1.64
C SER A 78 22.83 4.80 2.37
N VAL A 79 21.92 4.14 1.65
CA VAL A 79 21.02 3.14 2.25
C VAL A 79 21.75 1.83 2.49
N ARG A 80 22.65 1.41 1.58
CA ARG A 80 23.51 0.22 1.75
C ARG A 80 24.36 0.29 3.01
N GLU A 81 24.94 1.45 3.31
CA GLU A 81 25.75 1.67 4.52
C GLU A 81 24.95 1.41 5.82
N LYS A 82 23.63 1.55 5.79
CA LYS A 82 22.76 1.37 6.95
C LYS A 82 22.25 -0.07 7.10
N LEU A 83 22.42 -0.93 6.09
CA LEU A 83 21.77 -2.25 6.04
C LEU A 83 22.14 -3.16 7.20
N GLU A 84 23.40 -3.22 7.60
CA GLU A 84 23.83 -4.09 8.70
C GLU A 84 23.09 -3.76 10.00
N THR A 85 22.83 -2.47 10.25
CA THR A 85 22.07 -2.03 11.42
C THR A 85 20.59 -2.44 11.30
N TYR A 86 19.99 -2.27 10.13
CA TYR A 86 18.62 -2.73 9.89
C TYR A 86 18.48 -4.25 10.03
N GLN A 87 19.45 -5.03 9.56
CA GLN A 87 19.45 -6.49 9.74
C GLN A 87 19.44 -6.87 11.23
N GLN A 88 20.18 -6.14 12.06
CA GLN A 88 20.15 -6.35 13.51
C GLN A 88 18.79 -5.99 14.11
N PHE A 89 18.12 -4.94 13.61
CA PHE A 89 16.77 -4.59 14.03
C PHE A 89 15.75 -5.67 13.64
N TYR A 90 15.75 -6.13 12.39
CA TYR A 90 14.85 -7.20 11.94
C TYR A 90 15.10 -8.51 12.67
N ARG A 91 16.36 -8.87 12.93
CA ARG A 91 16.68 -10.04 13.76
C ARG A 91 16.10 -9.92 15.17
N SER A 92 16.30 -8.75 15.81
CA SER A 92 15.79 -8.52 17.17
C SER A 92 14.26 -8.50 17.21
N TYR A 93 13.61 -7.97 16.17
CA TYR A 93 12.16 -8.02 15.99
C TYR A 93 11.68 -9.46 15.86
N ASN A 94 12.29 -10.25 14.98
CA ASN A 94 11.93 -11.66 14.78
C ASN A 94 12.12 -12.48 16.08
N GLU A 95 13.22 -12.26 16.81
CA GLU A 95 13.41 -12.86 18.14
C GLU A 95 12.28 -12.47 19.12
N ALA A 96 11.79 -11.23 19.07
CA ALA A 96 10.67 -10.81 19.88
C ALA A 96 9.38 -11.53 19.49
N ILE A 97 9.15 -11.72 18.20
CA ILE A 97 8.02 -12.49 17.68
C ILE A 97 8.10 -13.94 18.18
N ASP A 98 9.27 -14.58 18.13
CA ASP A 98 9.47 -15.92 18.67
C ASP A 98 9.12 -16.01 20.16
N PHE A 99 9.47 -14.98 20.94
CA PHE A 99 9.09 -14.91 22.35
C PHE A 99 7.58 -14.72 22.56
N ILE A 100 6.92 -13.90 21.74
CA ILE A 100 5.45 -13.73 21.78
C ILE A 100 4.76 -15.08 21.59
N GLN A 101 5.26 -15.89 20.66
CA GLN A 101 4.68 -17.21 20.39
C GLN A 101 4.89 -18.23 21.50
N GLN A 102 6.00 -18.09 22.22
CA GLN A 102 6.29 -18.89 23.41
C GLN A 102 5.55 -18.35 24.65
N GLU A 103 4.68 -17.36 24.49
CA GLU A 103 3.99 -16.62 25.55
C GLU A 103 4.96 -15.92 26.53
N ASP A 104 6.22 -15.72 26.14
CA ASP A 104 7.25 -15.03 26.92
C ASP A 104 7.27 -13.53 26.59
N PHE A 105 6.17 -12.86 26.91
CA PHE A 105 5.97 -11.44 26.59
C PHE A 105 6.98 -10.51 27.27
N SER A 106 7.57 -10.93 28.40
CA SER A 106 8.64 -10.16 29.06
C SER A 106 9.89 -10.11 28.20
N LYS A 107 10.34 -11.24 27.65
CA LYS A 107 11.49 -11.24 26.74
C LYS A 107 11.18 -10.56 25.42
N ALA A 108 9.95 -10.70 24.92
CA ALA A 108 9.51 -9.96 23.74
C ALA A 108 9.61 -8.45 23.95
N LYS A 109 9.16 -7.95 25.12
CA LYS A 109 9.29 -6.54 25.51
C LYS A 109 10.76 -6.10 25.47
N ASP A 110 11.65 -6.83 26.13
CA ASP A 110 13.08 -6.50 26.20
C ASP A 110 13.75 -6.44 24.81
N ARG A 111 13.30 -7.27 23.87
CA ARG A 111 13.79 -7.26 22.49
C ARG A 111 13.27 -6.07 21.70
N LEU A 112 11.97 -5.80 21.77
CA LEU A 112 11.34 -4.69 21.06
C LEU A 112 11.79 -3.33 21.60
N GLU A 113 11.93 -3.19 22.91
CA GLU A 113 12.43 -1.98 23.56
C GLU A 113 13.83 -1.60 23.07
N LYS A 114 14.72 -2.58 22.88
CA LYS A 114 16.07 -2.33 22.35
C LYS A 114 16.06 -1.81 20.92
N VAL A 115 15.05 -2.15 20.13
CA VAL A 115 14.95 -1.72 18.74
C VAL A 115 14.27 -0.35 18.68
N VAL A 116 13.09 -0.22 19.27
CA VAL A 116 12.33 1.03 19.31
C VAL A 116 13.13 2.12 20.04
N GLY A 117 13.79 1.80 21.15
CA GLY A 117 14.64 2.75 21.87
C GLY A 117 15.89 3.23 21.11
N ARG A 118 16.25 2.59 19.99
CA ARG A 118 17.35 3.01 19.10
C ARG A 118 16.86 3.77 17.87
N GLN A 119 15.56 4.05 17.77
CA GLN A 119 15.01 4.84 16.68
C GLN A 119 15.66 6.23 16.63
N SER A 120 15.88 6.72 15.42
CA SER A 120 16.39 8.06 15.15
C SER A 120 15.97 8.50 13.75
N GLU A 121 16.10 9.78 13.42
CA GLU A 121 15.88 10.27 12.05
C GLU A 121 16.74 9.52 11.03
N ASP A 122 17.90 9.01 11.45
CA ASP A 122 18.80 8.22 10.61
C ASP A 122 18.36 6.77 10.40
N PHE A 123 17.51 6.25 11.29
CA PHE A 123 17.03 4.88 11.30
C PHE A 123 15.52 4.85 11.59
N PRO A 124 14.69 5.30 10.64
CA PRO A 124 13.25 5.09 10.74
C PRO A 124 12.95 3.59 10.83
N LEU A 125 11.88 3.24 11.53
CA LEU A 125 11.48 1.84 11.72
C LEU A 125 10.12 1.58 11.08
N PRO A 126 9.86 0.37 10.56
CA PRO A 126 8.54 0.02 10.06
C PRO A 126 7.47 0.17 11.14
N VAL A 127 6.26 0.54 10.74
CA VAL A 127 5.09 0.69 11.63
C VAL A 127 4.86 -0.56 12.49
N SER A 128 5.10 -1.76 11.94
CA SER A 128 4.95 -3.05 12.63
C SER A 128 5.81 -3.17 13.88
N PHE A 129 6.99 -2.56 13.93
CA PHE A 129 7.88 -2.61 15.11
C PHE A 129 7.24 -1.90 16.30
N TYR A 130 6.71 -0.70 16.06
CA TYR A 130 6.00 0.09 17.06
C TYR A 130 4.70 -0.60 17.47
N GLN A 131 3.95 -1.11 16.51
CA GLN A 131 2.69 -1.79 16.77
C GLN A 131 2.90 -3.01 17.69
N ALA A 132 3.85 -3.88 17.36
CA ALA A 132 4.18 -5.05 18.18
C ALA A 132 4.58 -4.63 19.59
N TYR A 133 5.39 -3.59 19.73
CA TYR A 133 5.82 -3.11 21.04
C TYR A 133 4.68 -2.55 21.88
N LEU A 134 3.85 -1.68 21.30
CA LEU A 134 2.66 -1.13 21.95
C LEU A 134 1.70 -2.22 22.41
N LEU A 135 1.50 -3.27 21.60
CA LEU A 135 0.66 -4.41 21.98
C LEU A 135 1.24 -5.22 23.14
N VAL A 136 2.55 -5.47 23.15
CA VAL A 136 3.24 -6.14 24.26
C VAL A 136 3.13 -5.31 25.55
N LEU A 137 3.30 -3.99 25.47
CA LEU A 137 3.14 -3.11 26.63
C LEU A 137 1.70 -3.13 27.17
N LEU A 138 0.69 -3.12 26.30
CA LEU A 138 -0.71 -3.27 26.71
C LEU A 138 -0.99 -4.63 27.36
N TYR A 139 -0.40 -5.72 26.85
CA TYR A 139 -0.54 -7.05 27.44
C TYR A 139 0.00 -7.12 28.86
N LEU A 140 1.18 -6.54 29.05
CA LEU A 140 1.91 -6.54 30.32
C LEU A 140 1.40 -5.47 31.31
N ASP A 141 0.39 -4.69 30.94
CA ASP A 141 -0.15 -3.57 31.73
C ASP A 141 0.90 -2.46 32.00
N GLU A 142 1.90 -2.33 31.12
CA GLU A 142 3.04 -1.40 31.21
C GLU A 142 2.65 0.00 30.69
N HIS A 143 1.69 0.60 31.37
CA HIS A 143 1.03 1.84 30.97
C HIS A 143 1.94 3.07 30.87
N GLU A 144 2.90 3.23 31.80
CA GLU A 144 3.80 4.38 31.81
C GLU A 144 4.71 4.37 30.58
N MET A 145 5.28 3.20 30.27
CA MET A 145 6.08 3.01 29.06
C MET A 145 5.24 3.18 27.79
N PHE A 146 4.00 2.69 27.78
CA PHE A 146 3.11 2.87 26.64
C PHE A 146 2.86 4.35 26.33
N ASP A 147 2.56 5.15 27.36
CA ASP A 147 2.32 6.58 27.22
C ASP A 147 3.61 7.35 26.81
N GLU A 148 4.77 6.92 27.30
CA GLU A 148 6.09 7.45 26.89
C GLU A 148 6.38 7.20 25.40
N ILE A 149 6.12 5.99 24.91
CA ILE A 149 6.33 5.66 23.49
C ILE A 149 5.40 6.48 22.61
N ILE A 150 4.12 6.60 22.97
CA ILE A 150 3.14 7.42 22.22
C ILE A 150 3.59 8.87 22.09
N ALA A 151 4.09 9.45 23.17
CA ALA A 151 4.55 10.85 23.17
C ALA A 151 5.69 11.10 22.18
N ASN A 152 6.44 10.06 21.82
CA ASN A 152 7.62 10.13 20.96
C ASN A 152 7.44 9.35 19.64
N LEU A 153 6.21 8.97 19.28
CA LEU A 153 5.96 8.29 18.01
C LEU A 153 6.26 9.22 16.82
N PRO A 154 6.95 8.71 15.78
CA PRO A 154 7.04 9.44 14.52
C PRO A 154 5.65 9.73 13.95
N VAL A 155 5.50 10.86 13.25
CA VAL A 155 4.19 11.29 12.72
C VAL A 155 3.59 10.23 11.79
N TYR A 156 4.40 9.65 10.89
CA TYR A 156 3.94 8.59 9.98
C TYR A 156 3.40 7.35 10.72
N VAL A 157 3.97 7.02 11.89
CA VAL A 157 3.49 5.91 12.73
C VAL A 157 2.21 6.31 13.44
N SER A 158 2.16 7.51 14.04
CA SER A 158 0.96 7.98 14.75
C SER A 158 -0.27 8.10 13.83
N ARG A 159 -0.05 8.30 12.53
CA ARG A 159 -1.10 8.42 11.51
C ARG A 159 -1.46 7.10 10.84
N SER A 160 -0.69 6.04 11.07
CA SER A 160 -0.94 4.73 10.47
C SER A 160 -2.29 4.18 10.93
N LYS A 161 -2.96 3.44 10.05
CA LYS A 161 -4.26 2.80 10.34
C LYS A 161 -4.13 1.69 11.39
N GLU A 162 -2.93 1.11 11.53
CA GLU A 162 -2.59 0.04 12.46
C GLU A 162 -2.41 0.55 13.90
N VAL A 163 -1.84 1.75 14.06
CA VAL A 163 -1.52 2.31 15.39
C VAL A 163 -2.64 3.20 15.93
N LYS A 164 -3.33 3.96 15.06
CA LYS A 164 -4.46 4.85 15.44
C LYS A 164 -5.49 4.20 16.40
N PRO A 165 -5.97 2.96 16.18
CA PRO A 165 -6.93 2.31 17.07
C PRO A 165 -6.36 2.07 18.48
N LEU A 166 -5.07 1.75 18.59
CA LEU A 166 -4.39 1.52 19.86
C LEU A 166 -4.32 2.81 20.68
N LEU A 167 -4.04 3.94 20.02
CA LEU A 167 -4.02 5.27 20.64
C LEU A 167 -5.41 5.67 21.17
N LYS A 168 -6.45 5.45 20.35
CA LYS A 168 -7.84 5.76 20.70
C LYS A 168 -8.30 4.96 21.93
N ARG A 169 -8.05 3.64 21.95
CA ARG A 169 -8.44 2.76 23.06
C ARG A 169 -7.79 3.13 24.39
N ARG A 170 -6.53 3.58 24.37
CA ARG A 170 -5.86 4.11 25.57
C ARG A 170 -6.55 5.38 26.07
N SER A 171 -6.86 6.33 25.18
CA SER A 171 -7.54 7.58 25.56
C SER A 171 -8.91 7.33 26.21
N GLU A 172 -9.65 6.33 25.75
CA GLU A 172 -10.97 5.95 26.27
C GLU A 172 -10.87 5.22 27.62
N SER A 173 -9.89 4.32 27.80
CA SER A 173 -9.67 3.64 29.09
C SER A 173 -9.25 4.62 30.20
N VAL A 174 -8.44 5.63 29.90
CA VAL A 174 -8.05 6.68 30.85
C VAL A 174 -9.24 7.55 31.26
N GLN A 175 -10.15 7.89 30.34
CA GLN A 175 -11.35 8.68 30.64
C GLN A 175 -12.40 7.91 31.49
N GLN A 176 -12.49 6.59 31.32
CA GLN A 176 -13.35 5.75 32.18
C GLN A 176 -12.81 5.64 33.62
N VAL A 177 -11.49 5.60 33.82
CA VAL A 177 -10.90 5.54 35.18
C VAL A 177 -11.10 6.86 35.95
N VAL A 178 -11.14 8.01 35.27
CA VAL A 178 -11.41 9.31 35.91
C VAL A 178 -12.87 9.46 36.35
N SER A 179 -13.82 8.79 35.68
CA SER A 179 -15.24 8.80 36.08
C SER A 179 -15.60 7.74 37.14
N ILE A 180 -14.74 6.73 37.36
CA ILE A 180 -14.92 5.68 38.37
C ILE A 180 -14.00 5.94 39.60
N LYS A 181 -14.12 7.13 40.21
CA LYS A 181 -13.73 7.36 41.61
C LYS A 181 -14.96 7.49 42.51
N LYS A 182 -15.88 6.52 42.42
CA LYS A 182 -16.97 6.34 43.40
C LYS A 182 -17.65 4.97 43.30
N ASN A 183 -16.91 3.88 43.49
CA ASN A 183 -17.36 2.75 44.32
C ASN A 183 -16.29 1.67 44.40
N ARG A 184 -16.02 1.23 45.64
CA ARG A 184 -15.29 0.02 45.96
C ARG A 184 -16.16 -1.19 45.59
N PHE A 185 -15.62 -2.18 44.88
CA PHE A 185 -15.60 -3.60 45.28
C PHE A 185 -15.02 -4.49 44.18
N GLY A 186 -14.25 -5.50 44.61
CA GLY A 186 -14.21 -6.83 44.02
C GLY A 186 -13.29 -7.03 42.82
N GLY A 187 -12.14 -7.67 43.06
CA GLY A 187 -11.21 -8.11 42.01
C GLY A 187 -11.89 -9.00 40.98
N VAL A 188 -11.92 -8.53 39.74
CA VAL A 188 -12.15 -9.34 38.55
C VAL A 188 -10.83 -9.28 37.79
N LYS A 189 -10.17 -10.45 37.66
CA LYS A 189 -9.08 -10.63 36.71
C LYS A 189 -9.69 -10.50 35.32
N LEU A 190 -9.54 -9.34 34.69
CA LEU A 190 -9.83 -9.14 33.29
C LEU A 190 -8.86 -10.03 32.50
N ALA A 191 -9.35 -11.18 32.04
CA ALA A 191 -8.71 -11.92 30.96
C ALA A 191 -8.78 -11.03 29.72
N ALA A 192 -7.67 -10.36 29.43
CA ALA A 192 -7.54 -9.40 28.36
C ALA A 192 -7.66 -10.11 27.00
N GLY A 193 -8.78 -9.88 26.33
CA GLY A 193 -8.92 -10.08 24.90
C GLY A 193 -8.05 -9.07 24.15
N LEU A 194 -6.79 -9.43 23.92
CA LEU A 194 -5.94 -8.82 22.92
C LEU A 194 -6.32 -9.38 21.56
N VAL A 195 -7.22 -8.68 20.88
CA VAL A 195 -7.48 -8.90 19.46
C VAL A 195 -6.67 -7.84 18.70
N LEU A 196 -5.63 -8.34 18.01
CA LEU A 196 -4.75 -7.61 17.09
C LEU A 196 -5.56 -7.08 15.89
N ALA A 197 -5.39 -5.79 15.58
CA ALA A 197 -5.66 -5.27 14.25
C ALA A 197 -4.38 -5.40 13.42
N VAL A 198 -4.15 -6.52 12.74
CA VAL A 198 -3.18 -6.60 11.64
C VAL A 198 -3.98 -6.79 10.37
N ALA A 199 -4.20 -5.69 9.66
CA ALA A 199 -4.72 -5.73 8.30
C ALA A 199 -3.52 -5.60 7.34
N VAL A 200 -3.21 -6.74 6.72
CA VAL A 200 -2.59 -6.98 5.42
C VAL A 200 -2.11 -5.72 4.67
N GLY A 201 -0.79 -5.57 4.56
CA GLY A 201 -0.15 -4.83 3.48
C GLY A 201 0.04 -5.75 2.29
N ALA A 202 -0.91 -5.74 1.34
CA ALA A 202 -0.83 -6.49 0.10
C ALA A 202 0.27 -5.93 -0.81
N PHE A 203 1.22 -6.78 -1.20
CA PHE A 203 1.94 -6.62 -2.46
C PHE A 203 1.46 -7.71 -3.42
N GLY A 204 0.94 -7.25 -4.56
CA GLY A 204 0.45 -8.10 -5.64
C GLY A 204 1.58 -8.84 -6.34
N GLY A 205 1.43 -10.15 -6.42
CA GLY A 205 2.08 -11.01 -7.39
C GLY A 205 1.01 -11.62 -8.30
N GLN A 206 0.56 -10.87 -9.30
CA GLN A 206 0.04 -11.48 -10.53
C GLN A 206 1.17 -11.40 -11.55
N PHE A 207 1.88 -12.49 -11.77
CA PHE A 207 2.42 -12.76 -13.11
C PHE A 207 2.26 -14.24 -13.46
N ILE A 208 1.60 -14.37 -14.61
CA ILE A 208 1.39 -15.52 -15.47
C ILE A 208 2.69 -16.29 -15.67
N GLY A 209 2.63 -17.60 -15.47
CA GLY A 209 3.67 -18.50 -15.94
C GLY A 209 3.55 -18.65 -17.44
N GLU A 210 4.62 -18.36 -18.17
CA GLU A 210 4.80 -18.86 -19.52
C GLU A 210 6.29 -19.07 -19.80
N ASP A 211 6.63 -20.33 -20.06
CA ASP A 211 7.94 -20.80 -20.47
C ASP A 211 8.44 -20.04 -21.71
N SER A 212 9.66 -19.51 -21.66
CA SER A 212 10.44 -19.19 -22.86
C SER A 212 11.93 -19.30 -22.57
N GLN A 213 12.55 -20.31 -23.19
CA GLN A 213 14.00 -20.49 -23.24
C GLN A 213 14.71 -19.29 -23.89
N PRO A 214 15.98 -19.01 -23.56
CA PRO A 214 16.76 -17.96 -24.23
C PRO A 214 17.15 -18.41 -25.65
N SER A 215 16.62 -17.72 -26.65
CA SER A 215 17.17 -17.75 -28.01
C SER A 215 18.37 -16.82 -28.09
N VAL A 216 19.53 -17.43 -28.35
CA VAL A 216 20.77 -16.75 -28.72
C VAL A 216 20.56 -16.12 -30.11
N SER A 217 20.56 -14.79 -30.20
CA SER A 217 20.66 -14.10 -31.50
C SER A 217 22.11 -13.95 -31.90
N GLN A 218 22.40 -14.54 -33.06
CA GLN A 218 23.67 -14.48 -33.77
C GLN A 218 23.94 -13.04 -34.25
N VAL A 219 25.22 -12.68 -34.19
CA VAL A 219 25.79 -11.50 -34.82
C VAL A 219 25.74 -11.70 -36.34
N ASP A 220 24.83 -11.00 -37.01
CA ASP A 220 24.89 -10.82 -38.46
C ASP A 220 25.79 -9.63 -38.78
N SER A 221 27.02 -9.96 -39.12
CA SER A 221 27.95 -9.13 -39.89
C SER A 221 27.39 -8.91 -41.29
N ASN A 222 27.16 -7.66 -41.68
CA ASN A 222 27.32 -7.13 -43.04
C ASN A 222 27.06 -5.62 -43.07
N ASN A 223 28.11 -4.83 -43.27
CA ASN A 223 28.06 -3.72 -44.21
C ASN A 223 29.48 -3.31 -44.58
N ASP A 224 29.80 -3.60 -45.84
CA ASP A 224 30.99 -3.14 -46.55
C ASP A 224 30.85 -1.66 -46.96
N GLU A 225 32.03 -1.02 -46.93
CA GLU A 225 32.52 0.04 -47.81
C GLU A 225 31.81 1.40 -47.88
N VAL A 226 32.51 2.42 -47.32
CA VAL A 226 32.88 3.65 -48.07
C VAL A 226 34.29 4.10 -47.65
N ALA A 227 35.25 4.04 -48.59
CA ALA A 227 36.56 4.71 -48.56
C ALA A 227 36.37 6.24 -48.71
N GLU A 228 37.28 7.18 -48.43
CA GLU A 228 38.72 7.25 -48.21
C GLU A 228 38.95 8.69 -47.69
N GLU A 229 39.87 8.97 -46.76
CA GLU A 229 40.82 10.10 -46.87
C GLU A 229 41.83 10.13 -45.71
N THR A 230 43.06 10.41 -46.12
CA THR A 230 44.35 10.27 -45.44
C THR A 230 44.57 11.21 -44.27
N ASN A 231 45.19 10.72 -43.18
CA ASN A 231 46.21 11.50 -42.47
C ASN A 231 47.22 10.57 -41.76
N ASP A 232 48.49 10.72 -42.14
CA ASP A 232 49.66 10.13 -41.48
C ASP A 232 49.68 10.49 -40.00
N ASN A 233 49.38 9.54 -39.12
CA ASN A 233 49.87 9.51 -37.74
C ASN A 233 49.89 8.06 -37.25
N ASP A 234 51.01 7.67 -36.66
CA ASP A 234 51.38 6.34 -36.17
C ASP A 234 50.21 5.62 -35.42
N PRO A 235 49.61 4.56 -35.98
CA PRO A 235 48.34 4.01 -35.52
C PRO A 235 48.45 3.09 -34.30
N ASP A 236 49.66 2.68 -33.89
CA ASP A 236 49.84 1.69 -32.81
C ASP A 236 49.71 2.27 -31.39
N VAL A 237 49.97 3.57 -31.20
CA VAL A 237 49.97 4.20 -29.86
C VAL A 237 48.61 4.79 -29.48
N ALA A 238 47.86 5.33 -30.46
CA ALA A 238 46.52 5.87 -30.21
C ALA A 238 45.45 4.77 -30.07
N THR A 239 45.61 3.66 -30.80
CA THR A 239 44.70 2.51 -30.74
C THR A 239 44.88 1.72 -29.46
N SER A 240 46.11 1.60 -28.95
CA SER A 240 46.39 0.91 -27.67
C SER A 240 45.86 1.68 -26.45
N ALA A 241 46.01 3.01 -26.42
CA ALA A 241 45.46 3.83 -25.33
C ALA A 241 43.92 3.83 -25.31
N TYR A 242 43.27 3.84 -26.48
CA TYR A 242 41.81 3.75 -26.57
C TYR A 242 41.29 2.34 -26.20
N LEU A 243 42.00 1.29 -26.59
CA LEU A 243 41.68 -0.09 -26.19
C LEU A 243 41.80 -0.29 -24.69
N GLU A 244 42.85 0.26 -24.07
CA GLU A 244 43.06 0.18 -22.62
C GLU A 244 41.96 0.95 -21.84
N GLU A 245 41.53 2.10 -22.34
CA GLU A 245 40.39 2.86 -21.76
C GLU A 245 39.06 2.09 -21.88
N VAL A 246 38.81 1.42 -23.01
CA VAL A 246 37.60 0.62 -23.22
C VAL A 246 37.61 -0.65 -22.36
N GLU A 247 38.75 -1.33 -22.24
CA GLU A 247 38.91 -2.50 -21.37
C GLU A 247 38.76 -2.12 -19.88
N GLN A 248 39.28 -0.96 -19.46
CA GLN A 248 39.08 -0.46 -18.11
C GLN A 248 37.60 -0.19 -17.83
N LYS A 249 36.89 0.49 -18.73
CA LYS A 249 35.44 0.75 -18.58
C LYS A 249 34.61 -0.53 -18.63
N LEU A 250 35.01 -1.52 -19.42
CA LEU A 250 34.37 -2.82 -19.47
C LEU A 250 34.56 -3.57 -18.14
N ALA A 251 35.78 -3.55 -17.58
CA ALA A 251 36.11 -4.17 -16.30
C ALA A 251 35.41 -3.48 -15.12
N GLU A 252 35.29 -2.16 -15.14
CA GLU A 252 34.51 -1.40 -14.16
C GLU A 252 33.01 -1.72 -14.29
N ALA A 253 32.48 -1.80 -15.51
CA ALA A 253 31.07 -2.14 -15.74
C ALA A 253 30.75 -3.59 -15.34
N THR A 254 31.63 -4.55 -15.62
CA THR A 254 31.44 -5.96 -15.19
C THR A 254 31.55 -6.10 -13.68
N ALA A 255 32.53 -5.46 -13.02
CA ALA A 255 32.63 -5.48 -11.57
C ALA A 255 31.39 -4.86 -10.87
N VAL A 256 30.85 -3.78 -11.43
CA VAL A 256 29.58 -3.19 -10.95
C VAL A 256 28.41 -4.13 -11.18
N ASN A 257 28.33 -4.80 -12.33
CA ASN A 257 27.26 -5.74 -12.65
C ASN A 257 27.29 -7.00 -11.76
N ASP A 258 28.48 -7.55 -11.50
CA ASP A 258 28.69 -8.70 -10.63
C ASP A 258 28.33 -8.36 -9.18
N SER A 259 28.72 -7.16 -8.70
CA SER A 259 28.32 -6.68 -7.37
C SER A 259 26.81 -6.45 -7.24
N GLN A 260 26.14 -6.08 -8.34
CA GLN A 260 24.70 -5.91 -8.39
C GLN A 260 23.95 -7.25 -8.42
N SER A 261 24.51 -8.29 -9.07
CA SER A 261 23.90 -9.62 -9.07
C SER A 261 24.01 -10.30 -7.69
N GLU A 262 25.14 -10.18 -7.01
CA GLU A 262 25.29 -10.70 -5.64
C GLU A 262 24.36 -10.00 -4.63
N ASP A 263 24.19 -8.68 -4.78
CA ASP A 263 23.22 -7.92 -3.99
C ASP A 263 21.77 -8.37 -4.27
N LEU A 264 21.44 -8.71 -5.52
CA LEU A 264 20.13 -9.21 -5.92
C LEU A 264 19.82 -10.57 -5.32
N ASP A 265 20.75 -11.51 -5.41
CA ASP A 265 20.58 -12.85 -4.84
C ASP A 265 20.40 -12.79 -3.31
N ARG A 266 21.14 -11.90 -2.64
CA ARG A 266 20.98 -11.65 -1.20
C ARG A 266 19.61 -11.05 -0.88
N LEU A 267 19.16 -10.05 -1.65
CA LEU A 267 17.85 -9.42 -1.49
C LEU A 267 16.71 -10.40 -1.75
N GLN A 268 16.86 -11.30 -2.73
CA GLN A 268 15.90 -12.34 -3.06
C GLN A 268 15.73 -13.33 -1.91
N GLN A 269 16.84 -13.80 -1.33
CA GLN A 269 16.82 -14.71 -0.19
C GLN A 269 16.23 -14.04 1.07
N GLU A 270 16.50 -12.76 1.27
CA GLU A 270 15.99 -11.99 2.42
C GLU A 270 14.49 -11.65 2.26
N LYS A 271 14.01 -11.47 1.02
CA LYS A 271 12.58 -11.40 0.70
C LYS A 271 11.86 -12.70 1.04
N GLU A 272 12.44 -13.85 0.72
CA GLU A 272 11.86 -15.14 1.11
C GLU A 272 11.77 -15.30 2.64
N GLU A 273 12.74 -14.83 3.41
CA GLU A 273 12.67 -14.80 4.88
C GLU A 273 11.57 -13.84 5.39
N LEU A 274 11.40 -12.69 4.73
CA LEU A 274 10.33 -11.72 5.06
C LEU A 274 8.94 -12.29 4.72
N GLU A 275 8.79 -12.96 3.57
CA GLU A 275 7.57 -13.65 3.16
C GLU A 275 7.22 -14.83 4.08
N GLN A 276 8.24 -15.55 4.57
CA GLN A 276 8.08 -16.57 5.62
C GLN A 276 7.61 -15.95 6.95
N SER A 277 8.12 -14.78 7.31
CA SER A 277 7.64 -14.01 8.48
C SER A 277 6.20 -13.49 8.30
N LEU A 278 5.78 -13.20 7.07
CA LEU A 278 4.40 -12.82 6.73
C LEU A 278 3.43 -14.00 6.81
N THR A 279 3.77 -15.16 6.22
CA THR A 279 2.98 -16.41 6.37
C THR A 279 2.88 -16.86 7.82
N PHE A 280 3.81 -16.45 8.66
CA PHE A 280 3.78 -16.71 10.10
C PHE A 280 2.82 -15.80 10.87
N HIS A 281 2.54 -14.58 10.39
CA HIS A 281 1.48 -13.75 10.98
C HIS A 281 0.10 -14.39 10.82
N GLU A 282 -0.14 -15.09 9.71
CA GLU A 282 -1.36 -15.89 9.50
C GLU A 282 -1.43 -17.06 10.48
N LYS A 283 -0.30 -17.76 10.70
CA LYS A 283 -0.19 -18.83 11.71
C LYS A 283 -0.29 -18.33 13.16
N LEU A 284 0.09 -17.09 13.46
CA LEU A 284 -0.07 -16.45 14.77
C LEU A 284 -1.55 -16.34 15.18
N PHE A 285 -2.43 -16.04 14.22
CA PHE A 285 -3.88 -16.04 14.46
C PHE A 285 -4.44 -17.45 14.71
N GLU A 286 -3.92 -18.45 13.99
CA GLU A 286 -4.27 -19.86 14.17
C GLU A 286 -3.84 -20.38 15.56
N VAL A 287 -2.62 -20.08 15.99
CA VAL A 287 -2.06 -20.52 17.29
C VAL A 287 -2.70 -19.79 18.48
N ALA A 288 -3.04 -18.49 18.33
CA ALA A 288 -3.72 -17.72 19.38
C ALA A 288 -5.19 -18.12 19.59
N ASN A 289 -5.74 -19.03 18.78
CA ASN A 289 -7.15 -19.42 18.75
C ASN A 289 -8.11 -18.21 18.68
N ILE A 290 -7.63 -17.13 18.06
CA ILE A 290 -8.44 -15.96 17.75
C ILE A 290 -9.01 -16.26 16.36
N PRO A 291 -10.34 -16.48 16.21
CA PRO A 291 -10.91 -16.73 14.90
C PRO A 291 -10.65 -15.50 14.03
N LEU A 292 -9.68 -15.60 13.13
CA LEU A 292 -9.24 -14.51 12.24
C LEU A 292 -10.43 -13.93 11.49
N ASP A 293 -11.34 -14.79 11.05
CA ASP A 293 -12.63 -14.42 10.46
C ASP A 293 -13.42 -13.47 11.36
N HIS A 294 -13.47 -13.70 12.67
CA HIS A 294 -14.17 -12.82 13.61
C HIS A 294 -13.51 -11.45 13.72
N VAL A 295 -12.17 -11.40 13.71
CA VAL A 295 -11.41 -10.15 13.80
C VAL A 295 -11.57 -9.34 12.53
N ILE A 296 -11.40 -9.97 11.37
CA ILE A 296 -11.61 -9.37 10.06
C ILE A 296 -13.05 -8.89 9.94
N ASN A 297 -14.03 -9.68 10.39
CA ASN A 297 -15.43 -9.27 10.43
C ASN A 297 -15.66 -8.03 11.30
N GLN A 298 -15.10 -8.00 12.51
CA GLN A 298 -15.21 -6.83 13.38
C GLN A 298 -14.52 -5.60 12.80
N ALA A 299 -13.34 -5.76 12.18
CA ALA A 299 -12.61 -4.67 11.54
C ALA A 299 -13.35 -4.12 10.32
N SER A 300 -13.94 -4.99 9.49
CA SER A 300 -14.79 -4.62 8.37
C SER A 300 -16.01 -3.82 8.86
N ILE A 301 -16.76 -4.32 9.85
CA ILE A 301 -17.91 -3.61 10.44
C ILE A 301 -17.50 -2.27 11.06
N GLN A 302 -16.38 -2.22 11.76
CA GLN A 302 -15.89 -0.98 12.36
C GLN A 302 -15.54 0.05 11.29
N SER A 303 -14.84 -0.37 10.21
CA SER A 303 -14.50 0.49 9.08
C SER A 303 -15.77 1.02 8.39
N TYR A 304 -16.79 0.16 8.20
CA TYR A 304 -18.10 0.60 7.72
C TYR A 304 -18.72 1.68 8.62
N ASN A 305 -18.73 1.48 9.94
CA ASN A 305 -19.31 2.44 10.89
C ASN A 305 -18.56 3.79 10.89
N ASP A 306 -17.22 3.76 10.81
CA ASP A 306 -16.40 4.96 10.72
C ASP A 306 -16.61 5.68 9.38
N GLY A 307 -16.76 4.93 8.28
CA GLY A 307 -17.14 5.44 6.97
C GLY A 307 -18.51 6.11 6.98
N ARG A 308 -19.51 5.47 7.60
CA ARG A 308 -20.86 6.02 7.82
C ARG A 308 -20.83 7.34 8.59
N LEU A 309 -20.03 7.41 9.66
CA LEU A 309 -19.88 8.64 10.43
C LEU A 309 -19.22 9.75 9.60
N ALA A 310 -18.15 9.44 8.88
CA ALA A 310 -17.48 10.39 7.99
C ALA A 310 -18.42 10.89 6.89
N PHE A 311 -19.21 10.00 6.29
CA PHE A 311 -20.18 10.30 5.25
C PHE A 311 -21.26 11.28 5.72
N VAL A 312 -21.85 11.01 6.90
CA VAL A 312 -22.86 11.89 7.51
C VAL A 312 -22.28 13.28 7.83
N ASN A 313 -20.99 13.34 8.17
CA ASN A 313 -20.28 14.60 8.42
C ASN A 313 -19.84 15.32 7.14
N GLY A 314 -20.14 14.78 5.95
CA GLY A 314 -19.74 15.34 4.65
C GLY A 314 -18.24 15.19 4.35
N ASN A 315 -17.51 14.40 5.13
CA ASN A 315 -16.10 14.10 4.86
C ASN A 315 -16.00 12.91 3.90
N TYR A 316 -16.33 13.15 2.63
CA TYR A 316 -16.42 12.10 1.61
C TYR A 316 -15.08 11.43 1.31
N GLN A 317 -13.95 12.13 1.45
CA GLN A 317 -12.62 11.55 1.25
C GLN A 317 -12.29 10.48 2.30
N ALA A 318 -12.56 10.79 3.58
CA ALA A 318 -12.39 9.82 4.65
C ALA A 318 -13.42 8.70 4.54
N ALA A 319 -14.66 9.03 4.17
CA ALA A 319 -15.72 8.05 3.97
C ALA A 319 -15.33 7.01 2.90
N ALA A 320 -14.87 7.45 1.74
CA ALA A 320 -14.39 6.58 0.66
C ALA A 320 -13.29 5.63 1.17
N SER A 321 -12.26 6.15 1.84
CA SER A 321 -11.19 5.32 2.39
C SER A 321 -11.70 4.24 3.37
N TYR A 322 -12.62 4.61 4.27
CA TYR A 322 -13.16 3.66 5.25
C TYR A 322 -14.09 2.61 4.64
N PHE A 323 -14.88 2.99 3.63
CA PHE A 323 -15.73 2.03 2.91
C PHE A 323 -14.92 1.08 2.03
N GLU A 324 -13.84 1.58 1.42
CA GLU A 324 -12.86 0.77 0.71
C GLU A 324 -12.22 -0.27 1.66
N ASP A 325 -11.73 0.17 2.82
CA ASP A 325 -11.19 -0.73 3.84
C ASP A 325 -12.23 -1.78 4.27
N SER A 326 -13.48 -1.35 4.56
CA SER A 326 -14.55 -2.25 4.96
C SER A 326 -14.83 -3.36 3.93
N TYR A 327 -14.91 -2.97 2.65
CA TYR A 327 -15.20 -3.86 1.53
C TYR A 327 -14.05 -4.85 1.30
N PHE A 328 -12.81 -4.37 1.23
CA PHE A 328 -11.66 -5.23 0.95
C PHE A 328 -11.20 -6.09 2.14
N LEU A 329 -11.57 -5.71 3.37
CA LEU A 329 -11.36 -6.57 4.54
C LEU A 329 -12.23 -7.82 4.49
N ASN A 330 -13.53 -7.70 4.14
CA ASN A 330 -14.39 -8.86 3.95
C ASN A 330 -15.58 -8.59 3.03
N GLN A 331 -15.51 -9.11 1.80
CA GLN A 331 -16.55 -8.98 0.78
C GLN A 331 -17.80 -9.86 1.05
N GLU A 332 -17.69 -10.84 1.95
CA GLU A 332 -18.81 -11.70 2.36
C GLU A 332 -19.57 -11.16 3.59
N ASN A 333 -19.09 -10.06 4.17
CA ASN A 333 -19.73 -9.46 5.34
C ASN A 333 -21.10 -8.88 4.97
N TYR A 334 -22.05 -8.87 5.91
CA TYR A 334 -23.39 -8.31 5.70
C TYR A 334 -23.37 -6.79 5.42
N VAL A 335 -22.26 -6.10 5.70
CA VAL A 335 -22.05 -4.68 5.37
C VAL A 335 -21.32 -4.46 4.05
N ALA A 336 -20.97 -5.51 3.31
CA ALA A 336 -20.10 -5.39 2.13
C ALA A 336 -20.79 -4.66 0.97
N ASP A 337 -22.07 -4.96 0.71
CA ASP A 337 -22.88 -4.25 -0.29
C ASP A 337 -23.09 -2.79 0.11
N ASP A 338 -23.51 -2.54 1.35
CA ASP A 338 -23.56 -1.21 1.97
C ASP A 338 -22.25 -0.44 1.75
N SER A 339 -21.10 -1.06 2.05
CA SER A 339 -19.78 -0.43 1.95
C SER A 339 -19.47 -0.06 0.51
N LEU A 340 -19.66 -0.97 -0.44
CA LEU A 340 -19.39 -0.71 -1.85
C LEU A 340 -20.33 0.36 -2.42
N TYR A 341 -21.61 0.36 -2.03
CA TYR A 341 -22.56 1.41 -2.37
C TYR A 341 -22.08 2.78 -1.89
N TYR A 342 -21.77 2.91 -0.59
CA TYR A 342 -21.36 4.21 -0.05
C TYR A 342 -19.97 4.63 -0.52
N LEU A 343 -19.10 3.71 -0.92
CA LEU A 343 -17.84 4.01 -1.61
C LEU A 343 -18.12 4.69 -2.96
N ILE A 344 -18.97 4.09 -3.80
CA ILE A 344 -19.41 4.67 -5.08
C ILE A 344 -19.99 6.08 -4.85
N VAL A 345 -20.89 6.23 -3.89
CA VAL A 345 -21.51 7.53 -3.58
C VAL A 345 -20.47 8.55 -3.10
N SER A 346 -19.54 8.14 -2.23
CA SER A 346 -18.49 9.03 -1.72
C SER A 346 -17.59 9.53 -2.85
N ASN A 347 -17.19 8.65 -3.76
CA ASN A 347 -16.38 8.98 -4.94
C ASN A 347 -17.11 9.95 -5.87
N GLN A 348 -18.41 9.73 -6.13
CA GLN A 348 -19.25 10.67 -6.89
C GLN A 348 -19.28 12.05 -6.24
N MET A 349 -19.45 12.13 -4.91
CA MET A 349 -19.48 13.40 -4.17
C MET A 349 -18.15 14.15 -4.19
N LEU A 350 -17.03 13.44 -4.36
CA LEU A 350 -15.70 14.02 -4.53
C LEU A 350 -15.42 14.48 -5.96
N GLY A 351 -16.24 14.06 -6.93
CA GLY A 351 -15.90 14.12 -8.35
C GLY A 351 -14.69 13.25 -8.71
N ASP A 352 -14.24 12.38 -7.80
CA ASP A 352 -13.17 11.42 -8.06
C ASP A 352 -13.78 10.18 -8.71
N MET A 353 -13.98 10.26 -10.02
CA MET A 353 -14.63 9.19 -10.78
C MET A 353 -13.64 8.08 -11.21
N ARG A 354 -12.39 8.12 -10.74
CA ARG A 354 -11.37 7.15 -11.13
C ARG A 354 -11.76 5.78 -10.57
N ASN A 355 -11.84 4.79 -11.45
CA ASN A 355 -12.23 3.40 -11.16
C ASN A 355 -13.73 3.18 -10.83
N ASN A 356 -14.62 4.16 -11.01
CA ASN A 356 -16.05 3.95 -10.74
C ASN A 356 -16.66 2.84 -11.62
N GLU A 357 -16.19 2.67 -12.86
CA GLU A 357 -16.63 1.56 -13.73
C GLU A 357 -16.37 0.19 -13.10
N GLU A 358 -15.18 -0.02 -12.52
CA GLU A 358 -14.83 -1.27 -11.83
C GLU A 358 -15.70 -1.47 -10.59
N LEU A 359 -15.97 -0.40 -9.84
CA LEU A 359 -16.85 -0.45 -8.66
C LEU A 359 -18.30 -0.77 -9.03
N PHE A 360 -18.82 -0.18 -10.12
CA PHE A 360 -20.15 -0.50 -10.64
C PHE A 360 -20.24 -1.95 -11.07
N ALA A 361 -19.29 -2.41 -11.89
CA ALA A 361 -19.25 -3.79 -12.35
C ALA A 361 -19.17 -4.78 -11.17
N SER A 362 -18.29 -4.50 -10.21
CA SER A 362 -18.12 -5.33 -9.02
C SER A 362 -19.40 -5.38 -8.17
N PHE A 363 -20.11 -4.26 -8.02
CA PHE A 363 -21.37 -4.23 -7.26
C PHE A 363 -22.46 -5.05 -7.96
N LEU A 364 -22.68 -4.79 -9.24
CA LEU A 364 -23.77 -5.40 -10.00
C LEU A 364 -23.56 -6.91 -10.20
N GLU A 365 -22.30 -7.36 -10.28
CA GLU A 365 -21.96 -8.79 -10.37
C GLU A 365 -22.13 -9.51 -9.02
N ASN A 366 -21.61 -8.93 -7.92
CA ASN A 366 -21.51 -9.64 -6.64
C ASN A 366 -22.76 -9.47 -5.75
N TYR A 367 -23.53 -8.39 -5.95
CA TYR A 367 -24.67 -8.06 -5.08
C TYR A 367 -26.00 -7.87 -5.83
N PRO A 368 -26.44 -8.83 -6.68
CA PRO A 368 -27.65 -8.70 -7.50
C PRO A 368 -28.96 -8.64 -6.69
N ASN A 369 -28.92 -8.97 -5.41
CA ASN A 369 -30.07 -8.92 -4.49
C ASN A 369 -29.98 -7.78 -3.47
N SER A 370 -28.98 -6.89 -3.58
CA SER A 370 -28.83 -5.77 -2.66
C SER A 370 -30.00 -4.79 -2.81
N PRO A 371 -30.49 -4.18 -1.72
CA PRO A 371 -31.51 -3.14 -1.80
C PRO A 371 -31.06 -1.88 -2.56
N TYR A 372 -29.78 -1.74 -2.89
CA TYR A 372 -29.25 -0.63 -3.69
C TYR A 372 -29.01 -0.98 -5.16
N TYR A 373 -29.40 -2.17 -5.64
CA TYR A 373 -29.05 -2.60 -6.99
C TYR A 373 -29.55 -1.63 -8.07
N ASP A 374 -30.81 -1.19 -7.99
CA ASP A 374 -31.39 -0.21 -8.91
C ASP A 374 -30.79 1.19 -8.72
N ASP A 375 -30.45 1.58 -7.49
CA ASP A 375 -29.72 2.81 -7.20
C ASP A 375 -28.35 2.83 -7.89
N VAL A 376 -27.62 1.71 -7.86
CA VAL A 376 -26.30 1.56 -8.48
C VAL A 376 -26.40 1.55 -10.00
N LEU A 377 -27.39 0.87 -10.58
CA LEU A 377 -27.67 0.94 -12.02
C LEU A 377 -27.94 2.37 -12.46
N LEU A 378 -28.78 3.10 -11.72
CA LEU A 378 -29.07 4.49 -12.04
C LEU A 378 -27.82 5.37 -11.96
N LYS A 379 -26.99 5.17 -10.93
CA LYS A 379 -25.71 5.89 -10.77
C LYS A 379 -24.73 5.60 -11.90
N GLN A 380 -24.68 4.36 -12.39
CA GLN A 380 -23.88 4.00 -13.55
C GLN A 380 -24.38 4.70 -14.81
N ALA A 381 -25.70 4.74 -15.03
CA ALA A 381 -26.28 5.46 -16.16
C ALA A 381 -26.01 6.97 -16.09
N GLU A 382 -26.14 7.59 -14.91
CA GLU A 382 -25.79 9.00 -14.68
C GLU A 382 -24.31 9.25 -14.98
N PHE A 383 -23.42 8.37 -14.49
CA PHE A 383 -21.99 8.47 -14.76
C PHE A 383 -21.66 8.39 -16.26
N LEU A 384 -22.25 7.44 -17.00
CA LEU A 384 -22.04 7.31 -18.44
C LEU A 384 -22.55 8.54 -19.22
N VAL A 385 -23.70 9.10 -18.82
CA VAL A 385 -24.21 10.35 -19.40
C VAL A 385 -23.24 11.50 -19.16
N ASP A 386 -22.70 11.63 -17.95
CA ASP A 386 -21.73 12.68 -17.60
C ASP A 386 -20.41 12.55 -18.38
N GLN A 387 -20.02 11.34 -18.79
CA GLN A 387 -18.88 11.10 -19.68
C GLN A 387 -19.20 11.33 -21.17
N GLY A 388 -20.47 11.59 -21.52
CA GLY A 388 -20.93 11.69 -22.91
C GLY A 388 -21.16 10.33 -23.59
N GLU A 389 -21.12 9.23 -22.84
CA GLU A 389 -21.30 7.86 -23.31
C GLU A 389 -22.78 7.45 -23.36
N VAL A 390 -23.60 8.32 -23.96
CA VAL A 390 -25.07 8.20 -23.99
C VAL A 390 -25.55 6.85 -24.52
N GLN A 391 -24.88 6.29 -25.53
CA GLN A 391 -25.26 5.00 -26.12
C GLN A 391 -25.10 3.82 -25.16
N GLN A 392 -24.16 3.91 -24.21
CA GLN A 392 -23.98 2.89 -23.18
C GLN A 392 -24.97 3.09 -22.01
N ALA A 393 -25.38 4.33 -21.75
CA ALA A 393 -26.37 4.63 -20.70
C ALA A 393 -27.78 4.14 -21.06
N LEU A 394 -28.19 4.27 -22.33
CA LEU A 394 -29.55 3.90 -22.79
C LEU A 394 -30.01 2.48 -22.41
N PRO A 395 -29.23 1.40 -22.63
CA PRO A 395 -29.65 0.05 -22.23
C PRO A 395 -29.85 -0.09 -20.72
N ILE A 396 -29.04 0.58 -19.89
CA ILE A 396 -29.19 0.58 -18.44
C ILE A 396 -30.49 1.30 -18.02
N LEU A 397 -30.78 2.44 -18.65
CA LEU A 397 -32.04 3.16 -18.44
C LEU A 397 -33.25 2.30 -18.84
N ASP A 398 -33.14 1.50 -19.91
CA ASP A 398 -34.18 0.57 -20.33
C ASP A 398 -34.38 -0.58 -19.32
N GLU A 399 -33.31 -1.12 -18.78
CA GLU A 399 -33.37 -2.12 -17.70
C GLU A 399 -34.09 -1.57 -16.47
N LEU A 400 -33.77 -0.34 -16.05
CA LEU A 400 -34.43 0.33 -14.93
C LEU A 400 -35.94 0.48 -15.14
N LEU A 401 -36.36 0.86 -16.35
CA LEU A 401 -37.77 1.03 -16.69
C LEU A 401 -38.53 -0.29 -16.76
N GLN A 402 -37.88 -1.39 -17.15
CA GLN A 402 -38.51 -2.69 -17.29
C GLN A 402 -38.57 -3.46 -15.96
N SER A 403 -37.49 -3.42 -15.18
CA SER A 403 -37.29 -4.31 -14.03
C SER A 403 -37.70 -3.67 -12.70
N PHE A 404 -37.71 -2.33 -12.62
CA PHE A 404 -37.99 -1.58 -11.39
C PHE A 404 -39.18 -0.61 -11.55
N ASP A 405 -40.19 -1.04 -12.32
CA ASP A 405 -41.39 -0.23 -12.54
C ASP A 405 -42.07 0.16 -11.21
N GLY A 406 -42.37 1.45 -11.09
CA GLY A 406 -42.92 2.04 -9.87
C GLY A 406 -41.89 2.61 -8.89
N GLU A 407 -40.63 2.17 -8.94
CA GLU A 407 -39.56 2.70 -8.10
C GLU A 407 -39.16 4.12 -8.51
N TRP A 408 -38.52 4.84 -7.58
CA TRP A 408 -38.08 6.21 -7.85
C TRP A 408 -36.97 6.25 -8.91
N THR A 409 -36.13 5.21 -8.96
CA THR A 409 -35.05 5.03 -9.92
C THR A 409 -35.58 4.93 -11.35
N ALA A 410 -36.66 4.18 -11.59
CA ALA A 410 -37.34 4.11 -12.88
C ALA A 410 -37.93 5.46 -13.33
N LYS A 411 -38.52 6.25 -12.40
CA LYS A 411 -39.03 7.60 -12.73
C LYS A 411 -37.91 8.55 -13.13
N ARG A 412 -36.77 8.47 -12.43
CA ARG A 412 -35.57 9.23 -12.75
C ARG A 412 -35.00 8.80 -14.10
N ALA A 413 -34.90 7.50 -14.35
CA ALA A 413 -34.44 6.93 -15.61
C ALA A 413 -35.31 7.36 -16.81
N SER A 414 -36.65 7.37 -16.64
CA SER A 414 -37.59 7.86 -17.66
C SER A 414 -37.32 9.31 -18.03
N SER A 415 -37.14 10.16 -17.01
CA SER A 415 -36.87 11.59 -17.20
C SER A 415 -35.53 11.82 -17.91
N MET A 416 -34.49 11.09 -17.52
CA MET A 416 -33.18 11.13 -18.17
C MET A 416 -33.26 10.69 -19.63
N LYS A 417 -33.92 9.55 -19.90
CA LYS A 417 -34.06 9.01 -21.26
C LYS A 417 -34.78 9.98 -22.19
N GLN A 418 -35.84 10.64 -21.71
CA GLN A 418 -36.56 11.65 -22.50
C GLN A 418 -35.66 12.84 -22.84
N ALA A 419 -34.92 13.39 -21.86
CA ALA A 419 -34.01 14.50 -22.09
C ALA A 419 -32.93 14.17 -23.14
N LEU A 420 -32.34 12.98 -23.05
CA LEU A 420 -31.32 12.50 -24.00
C LEU A 420 -31.86 12.35 -25.44
N MET A 421 -33.13 11.99 -25.61
CA MET A 421 -33.76 11.88 -26.94
C MET A 421 -34.07 13.26 -27.54
N GLU A 422 -34.47 14.22 -26.70
CA GLU A 422 -34.75 15.59 -27.14
C GLU A 422 -33.48 16.31 -27.60
N GLU A 423 -32.32 16.06 -26.99
CA GLU A 423 -31.03 16.63 -27.41
C GLU A 423 -30.48 16.05 -28.72
N GLN A 424 -30.95 14.86 -29.12
CA GLN A 424 -30.57 14.21 -30.38
C GLN A 424 -31.51 14.54 -31.56
N SER A 425 -32.62 15.22 -31.29
CA SER A 425 -33.67 15.61 -32.26
C SER A 425 -33.39 16.98 -32.85
#